data_AF-D9R5F7-F1
#
_entry.id   AF-D9R5F7-F1
#
_cell.length_a   1.000
_cell.length_b   1.000
_cell.length_c   1.000
_cell.angle_alpha   90.00
_cell.angle_beta   90.00
_cell.angle_gamma   90.00
#
_symmetry.space_group_name_H-M   'P 1'
#
loop_
_entity.id
_entity.type
_entity.pdbx_description
1 polymer ?
#
loop_
_entity_poly.entity_id
_entity_poly.type
_entity_poly.pdbx_seq_one_letter_code
_entity_poly.pdbx_strand_id
1 'polypeptide(L)'
;MQATIKKREMKLSDYHITIDKYNELKYFCKQYEEKKKELNKNYGLASDANDGLPKSNTPGNPTERTAIKNMMLQRDIELIEQTVMEADSSIYKWLLKNVTQGISFEYLNGVPKNRTDFYCSRRYFFYLLSQKK
;
A
#
# COMPACT_ATOMS: atom_id res chain seq x y z
N MET A 1 27.71 -0.74 -5.98
CA MET A 1 27.64 -1.42 -4.66
C MET A 1 26.33 -1.02 -4.00
N GLN A 2 25.37 -1.93 -3.85
CA GLN A 2 24.24 -1.67 -2.94
C GLN A 2 24.76 -1.87 -1.52
N ALA A 3 24.72 -0.82 -0.70
CA ALA A 3 25.05 -0.94 0.71
C ALA A 3 24.08 -1.95 1.35
N THR A 4 24.59 -2.98 2.01
CA THR A 4 23.76 -3.93 2.76
C THR A 4 23.14 -3.20 3.95
N ILE A 5 21.85 -2.89 3.85
CA ILE A 5 21.13 -2.16 4.89
C ILE A 5 20.97 -3.04 6.14
N LYS A 6 21.55 -2.60 7.25
CA LYS A 6 21.37 -3.23 8.57
C LYS A 6 20.03 -2.82 9.18
N LYS A 7 18.98 -3.60 8.95
CA LYS A 7 17.59 -3.30 9.41
C LYS A 7 17.48 -2.97 10.91
N ARG A 8 18.32 -3.57 11.76
CA ARG A 8 18.27 -3.37 13.23
C ARG A 8 18.75 -1.99 13.66
N GLU A 9 19.78 -1.46 13.02
CA GLU A 9 20.41 -0.18 13.37
C GLU A 9 19.77 1.01 12.62
N MET A 10 19.01 0.72 11.56
CA MET A 10 18.34 1.73 10.73
C MET A 10 17.37 2.61 11.52
N LYS A 11 17.57 3.93 11.39
CA LYS A 11 16.55 4.96 11.66
C LYS A 11 16.12 5.61 10.34
N LEU A 12 14.85 5.99 10.23
CA LEU A 12 14.33 6.60 9.00
C LEU A 12 14.93 7.99 8.73
N SER A 13 15.28 8.72 9.79
CA SER A 13 15.96 10.02 9.73
C SER A 13 17.28 9.96 8.97
N ASP A 14 18.02 8.86 9.11
CA ASP A 14 19.34 8.67 8.48
C ASP A 14 19.22 8.61 6.94
N TYR A 15 18.00 8.42 6.43
CA TYR A 15 17.66 8.35 5.01
C TYR A 15 16.79 9.55 4.57
N HIS A 16 16.84 10.67 5.30
CA HIS A 16 16.10 11.90 5.01
C HIS A 16 14.57 11.74 4.98
N ILE A 17 14.04 10.70 5.63
CA ILE A 17 12.60 10.52 5.78
C ILE A 17 12.16 11.33 6.99
N THR A 18 11.64 12.53 6.71
CA THR A 18 11.07 13.41 7.73
C THR A 18 9.82 12.80 8.36
N ILE A 19 9.39 13.36 9.49
CA ILE A 19 8.14 12.96 10.15
C ILE A 19 6.95 13.15 9.19
N ASP A 20 6.94 14.25 8.42
CA ASP A 20 5.87 14.54 7.46
C ASP A 20 5.84 13.54 6.31
N LYS A 21 7.00 13.22 5.70
CA LYS A 21 7.06 12.18 4.66
C LYS A 21 6.64 10.82 5.22
N TYR A 22 7.07 10.47 6.42
CA TYR A 22 6.61 9.23 7.07
C TYR A 22 5.09 9.22 7.27
N ASN A 23 4.50 10.33 7.71
CA ASN A 23 3.05 10.44 7.88
C ASN A 23 2.32 10.33 6.54
N GLU A 24 2.79 10.99 5.48
CA GLU A 24 2.27 10.85 4.12
C GLU A 24 2.22 9.38 3.69
N LEU A 25 3.34 8.65 3.84
CA LEU A 25 3.44 7.22 3.53
C LEU A 25 2.51 6.37 4.40
N LYS A 26 2.40 6.70 5.68
CA LYS A 26 1.49 6.01 6.62
C LYS A 26 0.02 6.19 6.21
N TYR A 27 -0.40 7.40 5.85
CA TYR A 27 -1.76 7.65 5.37
C TYR A 27 -2.02 7.00 4.01
N PHE A 28 -1.03 7.00 3.12
CA PHE A 28 -1.08 6.27 1.86
C PHE A 28 -1.35 4.77 2.05
N CYS A 29 -0.66 4.12 3.00
CA CYS A 29 -0.93 2.73 3.35
C CYS A 29 -2.30 2.53 4.00
N LYS A 30 -2.75 3.50 4.81
CA LYS A 30 -4.05 3.44 5.49
C LYS A 30 -5.23 3.40 4.53
N GLN A 31 -5.09 4.04 3.36
CA GLN A 31 -6.11 4.06 2.29
C GLN A 31 -6.19 2.76 1.48
N TYR A 32 -5.38 1.75 1.80
CA TYR A 32 -5.27 0.51 1.02
C TYR A 32 -6.62 -0.22 0.85
N GLU A 33 -7.40 -0.35 1.92
CA GLU A 33 -8.69 -1.06 1.85
C GLU A 33 -9.73 -0.24 1.08
N GLU A 34 -9.74 1.09 1.22
CA GLU A 34 -10.59 1.98 0.43
C GLU A 34 -10.26 1.88 -1.07
N LYS A 35 -8.96 1.87 -1.42
CA LYS A 35 -8.51 1.70 -2.81
C LYS A 35 -8.99 0.37 -3.40
N LYS A 36 -8.87 -0.73 -2.64
CA LYS A 36 -9.36 -2.05 -3.08
C LYS A 36 -10.87 -2.09 -3.26
N LYS A 37 -11.62 -1.52 -2.31
CA LYS A 37 -13.08 -1.43 -2.40
C LYS A 37 -13.52 -0.62 -3.61
N GLU A 38 -12.87 0.52 -3.85
CA GLU A 38 -13.16 1.37 -4.99
C GLU A 38 -12.86 0.67 -6.32
N LEU A 39 -11.69 0.02 -6.42
CA LEU A 39 -11.32 -0.73 -7.61
C LEU A 39 -12.31 -1.87 -7.90
N ASN A 40 -12.68 -2.65 -6.88
CA ASN A 40 -13.66 -3.73 -7.01
C ASN A 40 -15.05 -3.21 -7.42
N LYS A 41 -15.48 -2.09 -6.86
CA LYS A 41 -16.74 -1.42 -7.25
C LYS A 41 -16.72 -1.03 -8.72
N ASN A 42 -15.60 -0.48 -9.21
CA ASN A 42 -15.50 -0.03 -10.59
C ASN A 42 -15.52 -1.21 -11.58
N TYR A 43 -14.97 -2.38 -11.21
CA TYR A 43 -15.11 -3.60 -12.02
C TYR A 43 -16.50 -4.24 -11.93
N GLY A 44 -17.14 -4.22 -10.76
CA GLY A 44 -18.52 -4.69 -10.60
C GLY A 44 -19.51 -3.87 -11.43
N LEU A 45 -19.40 -2.53 -11.38
CA LEU A 45 -20.20 -1.63 -12.22
C LEU A 45 -19.97 -1.84 -13.72
N ALA A 46 -18.74 -2.19 -14.14
CA ALA A 46 -18.46 -2.53 -15.53
C ALA A 46 -19.11 -3.86 -15.97
N SER A 47 -19.43 -4.74 -15.01
CA SER A 47 -20.04 -6.05 -15.27
C SER A 47 -21.57 -5.95 -15.37
N ASP A 48 -22.18 -5.04 -14.63
CA ASP A 48 -23.64 -4.78 -14.61
C ASP A 48 -24.11 -3.77 -15.69
N ALA A 49 -23.20 -3.04 -16.34
CA ALA A 49 -23.55 -1.99 -17.31
C ALA A 49 -23.90 -2.49 -18.72
N ASN A 50 -24.38 -3.73 -18.86
CA ASN A 50 -24.82 -4.31 -20.15
C ASN A 50 -26.31 -4.11 -20.48
N ASP A 51 -27.07 -3.37 -19.67
CA ASP A 51 -28.52 -3.21 -19.91
C ASP A 51 -28.94 -1.72 -19.92
N GLY A 52 -29.03 -1.15 -21.12
CA GLY A 52 -29.78 0.09 -21.42
C GLY A 52 -29.23 1.43 -20.90
N LEU A 53 -28.47 2.15 -21.75
CA LEU A 53 -28.02 3.54 -21.53
C LEU A 53 -29.14 4.52 -21.08
N PRO A 54 -28.79 5.51 -20.25
CA PRO A 54 -29.14 6.90 -20.51
C PRO A 54 -27.91 7.70 -20.93
N LYS A 55 -27.97 8.26 -22.15
CA LYS A 55 -27.01 9.26 -22.68
C LYS A 55 -27.01 10.48 -21.75
N SER A 56 -25.95 10.68 -20.98
CA SER A 56 -25.63 12.00 -20.41
C SER A 56 -24.52 12.65 -21.25
N ASN A 57 -24.77 13.89 -21.66
CA ASN A 57 -24.07 14.60 -22.72
C ASN A 57 -22.88 15.40 -22.17
N THR A 58 -22.00 14.76 -21.39
CA THR A 58 -20.79 15.43 -20.87
C THR A 58 -19.64 15.22 -21.86
N PRO A 59 -19.01 16.28 -22.41
CA PRO A 59 -17.82 16.13 -23.23
C PRO A 59 -16.65 15.69 -22.34
N GLY A 60 -16.19 14.46 -22.53
CA GLY A 60 -15.12 13.83 -21.76
C GLY A 60 -15.51 12.41 -21.41
N ASN A 61 -14.89 11.43 -22.06
CA ASN A 61 -15.30 10.04 -22.04
C ASN A 61 -15.28 9.49 -20.59
N PRO A 62 -16.44 9.29 -19.91
CA PRO A 62 -16.48 8.89 -18.50
C PRO A 62 -15.77 7.55 -18.26
N THR A 63 -15.73 6.70 -19.28
CA THR A 63 -14.99 5.45 -19.33
C THR A 63 -13.47 5.64 -19.24
N GLU A 64 -12.92 6.64 -19.92
CA GLU A 64 -11.47 6.91 -19.93
C GLU A 64 -10.97 7.41 -18.56
N ARG A 65 -11.70 8.34 -17.95
CA ARG A 65 -11.36 8.83 -16.59
C ARG A 65 -11.41 7.71 -15.56
N THR A 66 -12.40 6.82 -15.67
CA THR A 66 -12.54 5.65 -14.78
C THR A 66 -11.38 4.68 -14.99
N ALA A 67 -10.99 4.41 -16.25
CA ALA A 67 -9.85 3.55 -16.56
C ALA A 67 -8.53 4.11 -16.00
N ILE A 68 -8.27 5.41 -16.17
CA ILE A 68 -7.09 6.08 -15.60
C ILE A 68 -7.07 5.95 -14.08
N LYS A 69 -8.21 6.20 -13.42
CA LYS A 69 -8.35 6.07 -11.98
C LYS A 69 -8.09 4.63 -11.52
N ASN A 70 -8.67 3.64 -12.19
CA ASN A 70 -8.46 2.23 -11.87
C ASN A 70 -7.00 1.82 -11.99
N MET A 71 -6.30 2.29 -13.03
CA MET A 71 -4.86 2.05 -13.18
C MET A 71 -4.06 2.66 -12.02
N MET A 72 -4.40 3.87 -11.56
CA MET A 72 -3.74 4.49 -10.40
C MET A 72 -4.00 3.70 -9.10
N LEU A 73 -5.25 3.30 -8.86
CA LEU A 73 -5.61 2.49 -7.69
C LEU A 73 -4.86 1.15 -7.68
N GLN A 74 -4.82 0.47 -8.82
CA GLN A 74 -4.11 -0.80 -8.98
C GLN A 74 -2.61 -0.63 -8.69
N ARG A 75 -1.96 0.39 -9.28
CA ARG A 75 -0.54 0.69 -9.03
C ARG A 75 -0.25 0.97 -7.57
N ASP A 76 -1.11 1.73 -6.90
CA ASP A 76 -0.95 2.03 -5.48
C ASP A 76 -1.05 0.77 -4.60
N ILE A 77 -2.01 -0.11 -4.89
CA ILE A 77 -2.20 -1.40 -4.20
C ILE A 77 -0.97 -2.29 -4.40
N GLU A 78 -0.55 -2.47 -5.66
CA GLU A 78 0.62 -3.28 -6.03
C GLU A 78 1.89 -2.75 -5.38
N LEU A 79 2.08 -1.42 -5.34
CA LEU A 79 3.23 -0.82 -4.72
C LEU A 79 3.34 -1.19 -3.23
N ILE A 80 2.22 -1.20 -2.50
CA ILE A 80 2.19 -1.60 -1.09
C ILE A 80 2.50 -3.10 -0.96
N GLU A 81 1.81 -3.95 -1.73
CA GLU A 81 1.95 -5.41 -1.66
C GLU A 81 3.36 -5.88 -2.01
N GLN A 82 3.95 -5.35 -3.08
CA GLN A 82 5.31 -5.67 -3.49
C GLN A 82 6.33 -5.19 -2.46
N THR A 83 6.11 -4.01 -1.87
CA THR A 83 7.05 -3.46 -0.90
C THR A 83 7.01 -4.21 0.44
N VAL A 84 5.86 -4.73 0.90
CA VAL A 84 5.84 -5.60 2.09
C VAL A 84 6.54 -6.94 1.82
N MET A 85 6.40 -7.51 0.62
CA MET A 85 7.07 -8.75 0.24
C MET A 85 8.59 -8.57 0.17
N GLU A 86 9.05 -7.46 -0.44
CA GLU A 86 10.48 -7.12 -0.50
C GLU A 86 11.05 -6.81 0.89
N ALA A 87 10.27 -6.15 1.74
CA ALA A 87 10.71 -5.83 3.09
C ALA A 87 10.96 -7.10 3.91
N ASP A 88 10.03 -8.05 3.87
CA ASP A 88 10.14 -9.33 4.57
C ASP A 88 9.10 -10.37 4.11
N SER A 89 9.48 -11.22 3.17
CA SER A 89 8.60 -12.24 2.60
C SER A 89 8.11 -13.27 3.64
N SER A 90 8.83 -13.51 4.74
CA SER A 90 8.42 -14.50 5.73
C SER A 90 7.27 -14.00 6.63
N ILE A 91 7.09 -12.67 6.74
CA ILE A 91 6.05 -12.07 7.58
C ILE A 91 5.12 -11.11 6.81
N TYR A 92 5.18 -11.11 5.48
CA TYR A 92 4.50 -10.10 4.65
C TYR A 92 3.00 -9.97 4.98
N LYS A 93 2.30 -11.08 5.28
CA LYS A 93 0.87 -11.09 5.65
C LYS A 93 0.57 -10.27 6.91
N TRP A 94 1.41 -10.38 7.93
CA TRP A 94 1.27 -9.64 9.19
C TRP A 94 1.76 -8.21 9.04
N LEU A 95 2.84 -8.01 8.27
CA LEU A 95 3.36 -6.68 8.00
C LEU A 95 2.34 -5.84 7.22
N LEU A 96 1.70 -6.41 6.20
CA LEU A 96 0.62 -5.78 5.44
C LEU A 96 -0.50 -5.30 6.38
N LYS A 97 -1.04 -6.19 7.22
CA LYS A 97 -2.06 -5.84 8.22
C LYS A 97 -1.60 -4.71 9.15
N ASN A 98 -0.36 -4.75 9.63
CA ASN A 98 0.16 -3.71 10.51
C ASN A 98 0.24 -2.33 9.82
N VAL A 99 0.73 -2.27 8.58
CA VAL A 99 0.96 -1.00 7.89
C VAL A 99 -0.32 -0.42 7.28
N THR A 100 -1.29 -1.25 6.90
CA THR A 100 -2.55 -0.79 6.30
C THR A 100 -3.65 -0.60 7.35
N GLN A 101 -3.84 -1.55 8.27
CA GLN A 101 -4.93 -1.52 9.25
C GLN A 101 -4.51 -0.93 10.60
N GLY A 102 -3.21 -0.75 10.84
CA GLY A 102 -2.70 -0.17 12.09
C GLY A 102 -2.75 -1.13 13.29
N ILE A 103 -2.99 -2.42 13.06
CA ILE A 103 -3.02 -3.45 14.11
C ILE A 103 -1.63 -3.58 14.73
N SER A 104 -1.49 -3.36 16.03
CA SER A 104 -0.20 -3.46 16.72
C SER A 104 0.29 -4.91 16.80
N PHE A 105 1.59 -5.12 17.01
CA PHE A 105 2.20 -6.45 17.03
C PHE A 105 1.53 -7.38 18.04
N GLU A 106 1.10 -6.84 19.17
CA GLU A 106 0.49 -7.55 20.29
C GLU A 106 -0.86 -8.18 19.91
N TYR A 107 -1.55 -7.65 18.90
CA TYR A 107 -2.82 -8.18 18.38
C TYR A 107 -2.65 -9.01 17.10
N LEU A 108 -1.41 -9.17 16.61
CA LEU A 108 -1.10 -10.02 15.47
C LEU A 108 -0.81 -11.44 15.96
N ASN A 109 -1.81 -12.32 15.86
CA ASN A 109 -1.67 -13.71 16.26
C ASN A 109 -0.77 -14.49 15.28
N GLY A 110 0.13 -15.32 15.82
CA GLY A 110 0.93 -16.28 15.06
C GLY A 110 2.07 -15.69 14.23
N VAL A 111 2.60 -14.50 14.58
CA VAL A 111 3.75 -13.92 13.87
C VAL A 111 4.99 -14.81 14.12
N PRO A 112 5.65 -15.34 13.06
CA PRO A 112 6.81 -16.23 13.21
C PRO A 112 8.13 -15.47 13.51
N LYS A 113 8.05 -14.26 14.04
CA LYS A 113 9.19 -13.40 14.40
C LYS A 113 8.94 -12.69 15.72
N ASN A 114 10.03 -12.41 16.44
CA ASN A 114 9.95 -11.58 17.64
C ASN A 114 9.56 -10.13 17.29
N ARG A 115 9.09 -9.41 18.31
CA ARG A 115 8.61 -8.03 18.20
C ARG A 115 9.66 -7.08 17.61
N THR A 116 10.91 -7.20 18.06
CA THR A 116 12.01 -6.32 17.63
C THR A 116 12.27 -6.47 16.14
N ASP A 117 12.47 -7.69 15.66
CA ASP A 117 12.73 -7.97 14.25
C ASP A 117 11.54 -7.60 13.37
N PHE A 118 10.29 -7.80 13.85
CA PHE A 118 9.09 -7.32 13.16
C PHE A 118 9.12 -5.82 12.90
N TYR A 119 9.41 -5.00 13.92
CA TYR A 119 9.48 -3.55 13.76
C TYR A 119 10.71 -3.10 12.96
N CYS A 120 11.79 -3.88 12.91
CA CYS A 120 12.90 -3.64 11.98
C CYS A 120 12.44 -3.81 10.53
N SER A 121 11.71 -4.88 10.21
CA SER A 121 11.13 -5.10 8.89
C SER A 121 10.10 -4.03 8.54
N ARG A 122 9.31 -3.55 9.50
CA ARG A 122 8.40 -2.42 9.31
C ARG A 122 9.12 -1.11 8.99
N ARG A 123 10.22 -0.78 9.68
CA ARG A 123 11.03 0.39 9.33
C ARG A 123 11.61 0.26 7.93
N TYR A 124 12.14 -0.92 7.60
CA TYR A 124 12.68 -1.19 6.28
C TYR A 124 11.62 -1.07 5.17
N PHE A 125 10.37 -1.50 5.43
CA PHE A 125 9.24 -1.27 4.55
C PHE A 125 9.02 0.22 4.23
N PHE A 126 8.96 1.09 5.25
CA PHE A 126 8.76 2.53 5.02
C PHE A 126 9.96 3.18 4.31
N TYR A 127 11.17 2.69 4.58
CA TYR A 127 12.33 3.07 3.79
C TYR A 127 12.14 2.71 2.31
N LEU A 128 11.87 1.45 1.98
CA LEU A 128 11.68 1.02 0.59
C LEU A 128 10.53 1.77 -0.09
N LEU A 129 9.42 1.98 0.61
CA LEU A 129 8.27 2.70 0.09
C LEU A 129 8.63 4.15 -0.23
N SER A 130 9.43 4.81 0.61
CA SER A 130 9.90 6.18 0.37
C SER A 130 10.77 6.33 -0.89
N GLN A 131 11.47 5.26 -1.29
CA GLN A 131 12.32 5.29 -2.48
C GLN A 131 11.51 5.06 -3.77
N LYS A 132 10.35 4.44 -3.66
CA LYS A 132 9.48 4.08 -4.79
C LYS A 132 8.35 5.08 -5.02
N LYS A 133 8.01 5.92 -4.03
CA LYS A 133 6.89 6.86 -4.05
C LYS A 133 7.31 8.31 -3.85
#